data_AF-A0A7J4S467-F1
#
_entry.id   AF-A0A7J4S467-F1
#
_cell.length_a   1.000
_cell.length_b   1.000
_cell.length_c   1.000
_cell.angle_alpha   90.00
_cell.angle_beta   90.00
_cell.angle_gamma   90.00
#
_symmetry.space_group_name_H-M   'P 1'
#
loop_
_entity.id
_entity.type
_entity.pdbx_description
1 polymer ?
#
loop_
_entity_poly.entity_id
_entity_poly.type
_entity_poly.pdbx_seq_one_letter_code
_entity_poly.pdbx_strand_id
1 'polypeptide(L)'
;MTEQLMMTTVLAESKQPFARMRTRYDYLMSYFPMWKNHLRFRTAMYMCALLGGAMLFIEPLASPFLLAGAAYFHERMQQARALIESGRMVMIGN
;
A
#
# COMPACT_ATOMS: atom_id res chain seq x y z
N MET A 1 -0.32 27.21 -17.49
CA MET A 1 -1.56 26.78 -18.19
C MET A 1 -1.47 25.32 -18.66
N THR A 2 -0.29 24.82 -19.03
CA THR A 2 -0.01 23.41 -19.38
C THR A 2 -0.18 22.41 -18.23
N GLU A 3 0.18 22.78 -17.00
CA GLU A 3 0.03 21.88 -15.83
C GLU A 3 -1.43 21.57 -15.47
N GLN A 4 -2.34 22.53 -15.67
CA GLN A 4 -3.78 22.33 -15.42
C GLN A 4 -4.41 21.38 -16.43
N LEU A 5 -3.94 21.39 -17.68
CA LEU A 5 -4.39 20.46 -18.72
C LEU A 5 -3.89 19.04 -18.47
N MET A 6 -2.66 18.85 -17.97
CA MET A 6 -2.18 17.52 -17.55
C MET A 6 -2.96 16.99 -16.35
N MET A 7 -3.26 17.81 -15.34
CA MET A 7 -4.07 17.38 -14.19
C MET A 7 -5.48 16.96 -14.61
N THR A 8 -6.13 17.67 -15.53
CA THR A 8 -7.49 17.34 -15.98
C THR A 8 -7.53 16.10 -16.87
N THR A 9 -6.54 15.89 -17.74
CA THR A 9 -6.44 14.64 -18.51
C THR A 9 -6.14 13.44 -17.62
N VAL A 10 -5.27 13.59 -16.62
CA VAL A 10 -4.98 12.54 -15.62
C VAL A 10 -6.22 12.21 -14.77
N LEU A 11 -7.00 13.21 -14.38
CA LEU A 11 -8.26 13.02 -13.65
C LEU A 11 -9.39 12.45 -14.53
N ALA A 12 -9.36 12.70 -15.84
CA ALA A 12 -10.28 12.09 -16.79
C ALA A 12 -9.90 10.62 -17.08
N GLU A 13 -8.61 10.31 -17.19
CA GLU A 13 -8.08 8.95 -17.38
C GLU A 13 -8.33 8.07 -16.14
N SER A 14 -8.23 8.62 -14.93
CA SER A 14 -8.49 7.86 -13.69
C SER A 14 -9.97 7.47 -13.50
N LYS A 15 -10.90 8.19 -14.16
CA LYS A 15 -12.34 7.91 -14.11
C LYS A 15 -12.79 6.78 -15.05
N GLN A 16 -11.94 6.32 -15.97
CA GLN A 16 -12.27 5.22 -16.89
C GLN A 16 -11.18 4.13 -16.96
N PRO A 17 -10.88 3.45 -15.84
CA PRO A 17 -9.88 2.37 -15.83
C PRO A 17 -10.26 1.20 -16.76
N PHE A 18 -11.57 0.96 -16.96
CA PHE A 18 -12.10 -0.05 -17.87
C PHE A 18 -12.02 0.33 -19.36
N ALA A 19 -11.77 1.60 -19.70
CA ALA A 19 -11.59 2.00 -21.10
C ALA A 19 -10.17 1.66 -21.61
N ARG A 20 -9.16 1.60 -20.72
CA ARG A 20 -7.78 1.19 -21.04
C ARG A 20 -7.58 -0.33 -20.88
N MET A 21 -8.20 -0.94 -19.87
CA MET A 21 -8.03 -2.36 -19.59
C MET A 21 -9.14 -3.18 -20.25
N ARG A 22 -8.74 -3.92 -21.29
CA ARG A 22 -9.61 -4.69 -22.20
C ARG A 22 -10.53 -5.69 -21.47
N THR A 23 -10.12 -6.15 -20.28
CA THR A 23 -10.93 -7.02 -19.43
C THR A 23 -10.80 -6.69 -17.94
N ARG A 24 -11.83 -7.03 -17.17
CA ARG A 24 -11.82 -6.92 -15.68
C ARG A 24 -10.72 -7.78 -15.04
N TYR A 25 -10.28 -8.83 -15.74
CA TYR A 25 -9.23 -9.73 -15.28
C TYR A 25 -7.85 -9.06 -15.31
N ASP A 26 -7.53 -8.34 -16.40
CA ASP A 26 -6.26 -7.61 -16.52
C ASP A 26 -6.13 -6.53 -15.44
N TYR A 27 -7.24 -5.86 -15.12
CA TYR A 27 -7.32 -4.92 -14.00
C TYR A 27 -7.04 -5.61 -12.67
N LEU A 28 -7.70 -6.73 -12.36
CA LEU A 28 -7.44 -7.45 -11.12
C LEU A 28 -6.00 -7.94 -11.01
N MET A 29 -5.43 -8.41 -12.12
CA MET A 29 -4.11 -9.02 -12.12
C MET A 29 -2.98 -7.99 -12.00
N SER A 30 -3.17 -6.75 -12.47
CA SER A 30 -2.21 -5.67 -12.24
C SER A 30 -2.09 -5.26 -10.77
N TYR A 31 -3.17 -5.37 -9.99
CA TYR A 31 -3.16 -5.05 -8.54
C TYR A 31 -2.82 -6.25 -7.64
N PHE A 32 -2.74 -7.46 -8.20
CA PHE A 32 -2.51 -8.69 -7.43
C PHE A 32 -1.17 -8.72 -6.67
N PRO A 33 -0.02 -8.33 -7.25
CA PRO A 33 1.27 -8.29 -6.53
C PRO A 33 1.23 -7.33 -5.34
N MET A 34 0.50 -6.23 -5.50
CA MET A 34 0.34 -5.22 -4.47
C MET A 34 -0.52 -5.73 -3.30
N TRP A 35 -1.63 -6.40 -3.61
CA TRP A 35 -2.47 -7.06 -2.60
C TRP A 35 -1.69 -8.10 -1.79
N LYS A 36 -0.84 -8.89 -2.46
CA LYS A 36 0.04 -9.86 -1.79
C LYS A 36 1.02 -9.18 -0.84
N ASN A 37 1.63 -8.06 -1.26
CA ASN A 37 2.52 -7.29 -0.40
C ASN A 37 1.76 -6.63 0.77
N HIS A 38 0.55 -6.15 0.54
CA HIS A 38 -0.31 -5.59 1.58
C HIS A 38 -0.61 -6.62 2.68
N LEU A 39 -0.98 -7.85 2.29
CA LEU A 39 -1.19 -8.95 3.23
C LEU A 39 0.08 -9.28 4.01
N ARG A 40 1.24 -9.36 3.35
CA ARG A 40 2.53 -9.62 4.00
C ARG A 40 2.88 -8.58 5.06
N PHE A 41 2.76 -7.29 4.73
CA PHE A 41 3.03 -6.21 5.68
C PHE A 41 2.04 -6.22 6.84
N ARG A 42 0.76 -6.50 6.57
CA ARG A 42 -0.26 -6.60 7.61
C ARG A 42 0.03 -7.76 8.58
N THR A 43 0.42 -8.93 8.06
CA THR A 43 0.82 -10.06 8.91
C THR A 43 2.08 -9.76 9.71
N ALA A 44 3.10 -9.13 9.09
CA ALA A 44 4.33 -8.75 9.77
C ALA A 44 4.07 -7.73 10.90
N MET A 45 3.22 -6.73 10.66
CA MET A 45 2.80 -5.75 11.66
C MET A 45 2.15 -6.42 12.88
N TYR A 46 1.18 -7.32 12.66
CA TYR A 46 0.52 -8.02 13.77
C TYR A 46 1.48 -8.95 14.52
N MET A 47 2.38 -9.63 13.81
CA MET A 47 3.41 -10.47 14.45
C MET A 47 4.34 -9.63 15.33
N CYS A 48 4.84 -8.49 14.82
CA CYS A 48 5.67 -7.57 15.58
C CYS A 48 4.93 -6.98 16.79
N ALA A 49 3.66 -6.61 16.65
CA ALA A 49 2.85 -6.07 17.74
C ALA A 49 2.59 -7.11 18.83
N LEU A 50 2.23 -8.35 18.43
CA LEU A 50 1.93 -9.44 19.37
C LEU A 50 3.20 -9.91 20.09
N LEU A 51 4.31 -10.09 19.35
CA LEU A 51 5.60 -10.44 19.94
C LEU A 51 6.15 -9.31 20.83
N GLY A 52 6.01 -8.05 20.40
CA GLY A 52 6.43 -6.89 21.20
C GLY A 52 5.63 -6.74 22.48
N GLY A 53 4.32 -7.00 22.43
CA GLY A 53 3.45 -7.05 23.61
C GLY A 53 3.81 -8.19 24.56
N ALA A 54 4.08 -9.39 24.03
CA ALA A 54 4.53 -10.52 24.84
C ALA A 54 5.89 -10.27 25.50
N MET A 55 6.82 -9.64 24.76
CA MET A 55 8.17 -9.33 25.25
C MET A 55 8.19 -8.32 26.40
N LEU A 56 7.14 -7.52 26.60
CA LEU A 56 7.03 -6.65 27.79
C LEU A 56 7.13 -7.44 29.11
N PHE A 57 6.67 -8.70 29.11
CA PHE A 57 6.64 -9.54 30.31
C PHE A 57 7.85 -10.46 30.45
N ILE A 58 8.58 -10.72 29.36
CA ILE A 58 9.74 -11.62 29.33
C ILE A 58 11.04 -10.82 29.35
N GLU A 59 11.19 -9.91 28.38
CA GLU A 59 12.40 -9.11 28.19
C GLU A 59 12.02 -7.68 27.74
N PRO A 60 11.81 -6.77 28.71
CA PRO A 60 11.25 -5.43 28.44
C PRO A 60 12.08 -4.59 27.48
N LEU A 61 13.40 -4.82 27.42
CA LEU A 61 14.31 -4.08 26.55
C LEU A 61 14.14 -4.43 25.06
N ALA A 62 13.69 -5.65 24.73
CA ALA A 62 13.44 -6.08 23.36
C ALA A 62 12.08 -5.60 22.82
N SER A 63 11.11 -5.39 23.71
CA SER A 63 9.77 -4.93 23.37
C SER A 63 9.72 -3.64 22.51
N PRO A 64 10.42 -2.54 22.85
CA PRO A 64 10.36 -1.32 22.06
C PRO A 64 10.86 -1.50 20.62
N PHE A 65 11.82 -2.38 20.37
CA PHE A 65 12.30 -2.67 19.01
C PHE A 65 11.24 -3.38 18.17
N LEU A 66 10.53 -4.34 18.76
CA LEU A 66 9.44 -5.05 18.08
C LEU A 66 8.23 -4.13 17.83
N LEU A 67 7.89 -3.28 18.79
CA LEU A 67 6.82 -2.29 18.64
C LEU A 67 7.17 -1.21 17.60
N ALA A 68 8.44 -0.76 17.57
CA ALA A 68 8.93 0.12 16.51
C ALA A 68 8.88 -0.56 15.14
N GLY A 69 9.19 -1.86 15.06
CA GLY A 69 9.00 -2.66 13.86
C GLY A 69 7.55 -2.71 13.39
N ALA A 70 6.59 -2.86 14.31
CA ALA A 70 5.17 -2.81 14.00
C ALA A 70 4.76 -1.43 13.43
N ALA A 71 5.24 -0.34 14.03
CA ALA A 71 5.00 1.01 13.55
C ALA A 71 5.58 1.24 12.13
N TYR A 72 6.80 0.75 11.88
CA TYR A 72 7.42 0.81 10.55
C TYR A 72 6.59 0.11 9.47
N PHE A 73 6.12 -1.11 9.74
CA PHE A 73 5.29 -1.85 8.78
C PHE A 73 3.92 -1.19 8.57
N HIS A 74 3.37 -0.54 9.60
CA HIS A 74 2.14 0.23 9.49
C HIS A 74 2.32 1.45 8.57
N GLU A 75 3.40 2.22 8.70
CA GLU A 75 3.68 3.35 7.80
C GLU A 75 3.88 2.90 6.35
N ARG A 76 4.64 1.82 6.12
CA ARG A 76 4.81 1.23 4.78
C ARG A 76 3.48 0.81 4.17
N MET A 77 2.58 0.27 4.98
CA MET A 77 1.25 -0.15 4.55
C MET A 77 0.36 1.05 4.18
N GLN A 78 0.47 2.17 4.91
CA GLN A 78 -0.22 3.42 4.58
C GLN A 78 0.32 4.07 3.30
N GLN A 79 1.65 4.10 3.11
CA GLN A 79 2.27 4.59 1.88
C GLN A 79 1.80 3.80 0.65
N ALA A 80 1.72 2.47 0.78
CA ALA A 80 1.18 1.63 -0.28
C ALA A 80 -0.29 1.96 -0.59
N ARG A 81 -1.13 2.22 0.43
CA ARG A 81 -2.52 2.64 0.21
C ARG A 81 -2.64 4.00 -0.47
N ALA A 82 -1.85 4.99 -0.05
CA ALA A 82 -1.84 6.31 -0.66
C ALA A 82 -1.46 6.28 -2.16
N LEU A 83 -0.59 5.36 -2.57
CA LEU A 83 -0.25 5.14 -3.98
C LEU A 83 -1.43 4.57 -4.80
N ILE A 84 -2.32 3.79 -4.18
CA ILE A 84 -3.55 3.27 -4.82
C ILE A 84 -4.57 4.39 -4.96
N GLU A 85 -4.84 5.10 -3.86
CA GLU A 85 -5.88 6.13 -3.79
C GLU A 85 -5.55 7.35 -4.64
N SER A 86 -4.27 7.69 -4.79
CA SER A 86 -3.84 8.81 -5.64
C SER A 86 -4.00 8.57 -7.15
N GLY A 87 -4.40 7.37 -7.58
CA GLY A 87 -4.52 7.03 -9.01
C GLY A 87 -3.20 7.05 -9.80
N ARG A 88 -2.08 7.44 -9.17
CA ARG A 88 -0.74 7.52 -9.79
C ARG A 88 -0.22 6.17 -10.26
N MET A 89 -0.71 5.07 -9.71
CA MET A 89 -0.30 3.74 -10.14
C MET A 89 -0.80 3.39 -11.56
N VAL A 90 -1.85 4.05 -12.07
CA VAL A 90 -2.29 3.91 -13.47
C VAL A 90 -1.29 4.58 -14.43
N MET A 91 -0.52 5.57 -13.97
CA MET A 91 0.42 6.33 -14.80
C MET A 91 1.83 5.71 -14.92
N ILE A 92 2.20 4.77 -14.04
CA ILE A 92 3.55 4.15 -14.06
C ILE A 92 3.58 2.87 -14.92
N GLY A 93 2.40 2.38 -15.34
CA GLY A 93 2.27 1.19 -16.18
C GLY A 93 2.25 1.44 -17.70
N ASN A 94 2.48 2.67 -18.15
CA ASN A 94 2.58 3.03 -19.56
C ASN A 94 4.03 3.25 -19.99
#